data_AF-A0A4Q8QRZ5-F1
#
_entry.id   AF-A0A4Q8QRZ5-F1
#
_cell.length_a   1.000
_cell.length_b   1.000
_cell.length_c   1.000
_cell.angle_alpha   90.00
_cell.angle_beta   90.00
_cell.angle_gamma   90.00
#
_symmetry.space_group_name_H-M   'P 1'
#
loop_
_entity.id
_entity.type
_entity.pdbx_description
1 polymer ?
#
loop_
_entity_poly.entity_id
_entity_poly.type
_entity_poly.pdbx_seq_one_letter_code
_entity_poly.pdbx_strand_id
1 'polypeptide(L)'
;MDSVGTDLQILSPRPLMMLHGENRWDDVVSCALDNNDLIARTIKLHPKLFRGVGGLPQATGVPLEKMFDEIKRCINDLGFLGVLINPDPSDGAGKSPPMGDPYWYPLYEFLCEHDIPGHIHSCACCGRETYNEHFITEESLAISSISRSDVFKRFPQPKLLVSHSGGSIPYQVGRWRSNRQSESVTITEWSPRNRAKA
;
A
#
# COMPACT_ATOMS: atom_id res chain seq x y z
N MET A 1 -2.62 -20.24 -16.98
CA MET A 1 -3.86 -19.45 -16.85
C MET A 1 -5.06 -20.34 -17.15
N ASP A 2 -5.13 -20.96 -18.33
CA ASP A 2 -6.21 -21.88 -18.72
C ASP A 2 -6.45 -23.02 -17.72
N SER A 3 -5.39 -23.67 -17.24
CA SER A 3 -5.49 -24.80 -16.29
C SER A 3 -6.10 -24.42 -14.94
N VAL A 4 -6.18 -23.13 -14.60
CA VAL A 4 -6.75 -22.61 -13.36
C VAL A 4 -7.93 -21.65 -13.62
N GLY A 5 -8.43 -21.58 -14.85
CA GLY A 5 -9.60 -20.78 -15.23
C GLY A 5 -9.42 -19.27 -15.09
N THR A 6 -8.20 -18.74 -15.32
CA THR A 6 -7.95 -17.29 -15.29
C THR A 6 -7.95 -16.71 -16.71
N ASP A 7 -8.92 -15.86 -17.03
CA ASP A 7 -9.04 -15.24 -18.36
C ASP A 7 -8.14 -14.01 -18.57
N LEU A 8 -7.90 -13.26 -17.50
CA LEU A 8 -7.11 -12.03 -17.50
C LEU A 8 -6.27 -11.97 -16.22
N GLN A 9 -5.00 -11.60 -16.36
CA GLN A 9 -4.12 -11.34 -15.23
C GLN A 9 -3.59 -9.91 -15.27
N ILE A 10 -3.67 -9.22 -14.14
CA ILE A 10 -3.08 -7.89 -13.97
C ILE A 10 -1.68 -8.09 -13.42
N LEU A 11 -0.67 -7.71 -14.21
CA LEU A 11 0.74 -7.84 -13.88
C LEU A 11 1.20 -6.61 -13.11
N SER A 12 2.04 -6.83 -12.10
CA SER A 12 2.78 -5.80 -11.38
C SER A 12 4.23 -6.24 -11.22
N PRO A 13 5.16 -5.33 -10.88
CA PRO A 13 6.49 -5.72 -10.47
C PRO A 13 6.42 -6.66 -9.27
N ARG A 14 7.39 -7.56 -9.16
CA ARG A 14 7.53 -8.39 -7.98
C ARG A 14 7.96 -7.47 -6.82
N PRO A 15 7.18 -7.38 -5.72
CA PRO A 15 7.44 -6.40 -4.65
C PRO A 15 8.87 -6.45 -4.09
N LEU A 16 9.41 -7.66 -3.92
CA LEU A 16 10.77 -7.87 -3.41
C LEU A 16 11.90 -7.34 -4.32
N MET A 17 11.59 -7.04 -5.59
CA MET A 17 12.56 -6.58 -6.59
C MET A 17 12.49 -5.08 -6.85
N MET A 18 11.71 -4.32 -6.06
CA MET A 18 11.52 -2.88 -6.27
C MET A 18 12.64 -1.99 -5.73
N LEU A 19 13.65 -2.56 -5.05
CA LEU A 19 14.83 -1.85 -4.53
C LEU A 19 14.52 -0.63 -3.65
N HIS A 20 13.46 -0.68 -2.82
CA HIS A 20 13.11 0.41 -1.89
C HIS A 20 14.11 0.48 -0.71
N GLY A 21 13.71 1.06 0.43
CA GLY A 21 14.57 1.17 1.60
C GLY A 21 15.56 2.32 1.48
N GLU A 22 16.83 2.03 1.76
CA GLU A 22 17.94 3.01 1.77
C GLU A 22 18.81 2.98 0.51
N ASN A 23 18.35 2.30 -0.55
CA ASN A 23 19.04 2.27 -1.82
C ASN A 23 19.14 3.66 -2.46
N ARG A 24 20.14 3.87 -3.31
CA ARG A 24 20.33 5.16 -4.02
C ARG A 24 19.12 5.44 -4.89
N TRP A 25 18.55 6.64 -4.76
CA TRP A 25 17.34 7.05 -5.48
C TRP A 25 17.38 6.76 -6.99
N ASP A 26 18.49 7.07 -7.67
CA ASP A 26 18.63 6.85 -9.10
C ASP A 26 18.55 5.36 -9.48
N ASP A 27 19.05 4.48 -8.63
CA ASP A 27 18.98 3.03 -8.84
C ASP A 27 17.55 2.51 -8.62
N VAL A 28 16.82 3.07 -7.64
CA VAL A 28 15.39 2.78 -7.41
C VAL A 28 14.53 3.21 -8.61
N VAL A 29 14.78 4.41 -9.13
CA VAL A 29 14.10 4.94 -10.33
C VAL A 29 14.37 4.05 -11.53
N SER A 30 15.65 3.74 -11.82
CA SER A 30 16.00 2.87 -12.95
C SER A 30 15.28 1.52 -12.84
N CYS A 31 15.29 0.91 -11.65
CA CYS A 31 14.63 -0.37 -11.43
C CYS A 31 13.11 -0.31 -11.66
N ALA A 32 12.43 0.74 -11.16
CA ALA A 32 11.00 0.91 -11.36
C ALA A 32 10.66 1.06 -12.87
N LEU A 33 11.42 1.90 -13.59
CA LEU A 33 11.24 2.10 -15.03
C LEU A 33 11.44 0.81 -15.81
N ASP A 34 12.52 0.08 -15.55
CA ASP A 34 12.86 -1.17 -16.24
C ASP A 34 11.79 -2.26 -16.02
N ASN A 35 11.28 -2.39 -14.80
CA ASN A 35 10.20 -3.31 -14.48
C ASN A 35 8.91 -2.95 -15.21
N ASN A 36 8.52 -1.67 -15.17
CA ASN A 36 7.30 -1.19 -15.82
C ASN A 36 7.39 -1.36 -17.36
N ASP A 37 8.55 -1.09 -17.96
CA ASP A 37 8.80 -1.28 -19.39
C ASP A 37 8.76 -2.76 -19.80
N LEU A 38 9.25 -3.66 -18.94
CA LEU A 38 9.14 -5.10 -19.17
C LEU A 38 7.69 -5.59 -19.12
N ILE A 39 6.90 -5.10 -18.16
CA ILE A 39 5.48 -5.40 -18.06
C ILE A 39 4.73 -4.87 -19.28
N ALA A 40 4.98 -3.63 -19.69
CA ALA A 40 4.35 -3.03 -20.86
C ALA A 40 4.67 -3.82 -22.15
N ARG A 41 5.93 -4.26 -22.33
CA ARG A 41 6.32 -5.14 -23.43
C ARG A 41 5.58 -6.48 -23.40
N THR A 42 5.42 -7.07 -22.21
CA THR A 42 4.68 -8.33 -22.02
C THR A 42 3.20 -8.18 -22.39
N ILE A 43 2.58 -7.07 -21.97
CA ILE A 43 1.19 -6.75 -22.32
C ILE A 43 1.04 -6.56 -23.83
N LYS A 44 1.99 -5.87 -24.49
CA LYS A 44 1.97 -5.69 -25.95
C LYS A 44 2.02 -7.02 -26.71
N LEU A 45 2.74 -8.02 -26.19
CA LEU A 45 2.81 -9.36 -26.79
C LEU A 45 1.51 -10.16 -26.59
N HIS A 46 0.82 -9.95 -25.46
CA HIS A 46 -0.41 -10.70 -25.12
C HIS A 46 -1.54 -9.78 -24.59
N PRO A 47 -2.05 -8.86 -25.42
CA PRO A 47 -2.94 -7.78 -24.98
C PRO A 47 -4.35 -8.25 -24.58
N LYS A 48 -4.71 -9.50 -24.89
CA LYS A 48 -5.98 -10.10 -24.44
C LYS A 48 -5.88 -10.77 -23.07
N LEU A 49 -4.66 -11.13 -22.63
CA LEU A 49 -4.43 -11.89 -21.41
C LEU A 49 -3.91 -11.03 -20.27
N PHE A 50 -3.23 -9.92 -20.57
CA PHE A 50 -2.57 -9.11 -19.56
C PHE A 50 -3.01 -7.64 -19.53
N ARG A 51 -2.99 -7.09 -18.31
CA ARG A 51 -3.02 -5.65 -18.00
C ARG A 51 -1.91 -5.34 -17.01
N GLY A 52 -1.64 -4.07 -16.74
CA GLY A 52 -0.53 -3.65 -15.89
C GLY A 52 -0.98 -2.80 -14.69
N VAL A 53 -0.21 -2.89 -13.61
CA VAL A 53 -0.18 -1.97 -12.48
C VAL A 53 1.27 -1.56 -12.28
N GLY A 54 1.53 -0.26 -12.25
CA GLY A 54 2.89 0.29 -12.24
C GLY A 54 3.54 0.24 -10.88
N GLY A 55 4.78 -0.24 -10.78
CA GLY A 55 5.57 -0.06 -9.56
C GLY A 55 6.09 1.37 -9.46
N LEU A 56 6.04 1.93 -8.26
CA LEU A 56 6.53 3.29 -8.01
C LEU A 56 7.93 3.27 -7.42
N PRO A 57 8.83 4.19 -7.83
CA PRO A 57 10.09 4.38 -7.14
C PRO A 57 9.83 5.01 -5.76
N GLN A 58 9.98 4.24 -4.69
CA GLN A 58 9.87 4.72 -3.32
C GLN A 58 11.16 4.46 -2.55
N ALA A 59 11.61 5.43 -1.75
CA ALA A 59 12.81 5.30 -0.93
C ALA A 59 12.70 6.13 0.35
N THR A 60 13.45 5.73 1.37
CA THR A 60 13.48 6.40 2.67
C THR A 60 13.93 7.85 2.53
N GLY A 61 13.17 8.78 3.12
CA GLY A 61 13.51 10.20 3.14
C GLY A 61 13.35 10.92 1.80
N VAL A 62 12.80 10.25 0.78
CA VAL A 62 12.47 10.87 -0.51
C VAL A 62 11.01 11.35 -0.51
N PRO A 63 10.74 12.59 -0.94
CA PRO A 63 9.36 13.08 -1.10
C PRO A 63 8.56 12.25 -2.10
N LEU A 64 7.30 11.95 -1.78
CA LEU A 64 6.42 11.10 -2.60
C LEU A 64 6.17 11.71 -3.99
N GLU A 65 6.15 13.04 -4.11
CA GLU A 65 5.91 13.76 -5.36
C GLU A 65 6.95 13.42 -6.44
N LYS A 66 8.14 12.96 -6.05
CA LYS A 66 9.17 12.52 -7.01
C LYS A 66 8.75 11.32 -7.85
N MET A 67 7.75 10.55 -7.42
CA MET A 67 7.24 9.41 -8.20
C MET A 67 6.08 9.79 -9.13
N PHE A 68 5.55 11.02 -9.07
CA PHE A 68 4.33 11.39 -9.79
C PHE A 68 4.49 11.36 -11.31
N ASP A 69 5.66 11.71 -11.82
CA ASP A 69 5.91 11.61 -13.26
C ASP A 69 5.89 10.15 -13.73
N GLU A 70 6.35 9.22 -12.90
CA GLU A 70 6.24 7.79 -13.21
C GLU A 70 4.80 7.26 -13.08
N ILE A 71 4.02 7.77 -12.13
CA ILE A 71 2.57 7.47 -12.07
C ILE A 71 1.92 7.92 -13.39
N LYS A 72 2.17 9.15 -13.84
CA LYS A 72 1.61 9.67 -15.09
C LYS A 72 2.04 8.82 -16.28
N ARG A 73 3.31 8.43 -16.38
CA ARG A 73 3.82 7.59 -17.46
C ARG A 73 3.13 6.21 -17.46
N CYS A 74 3.01 5.58 -16.29
CA CYS A 74 2.31 4.29 -16.15
C CYS A 74 0.87 4.36 -16.67
N ILE A 75 0.13 5.40 -16.30
CA ILE A 75 -1.28 5.53 -16.68
C ILE A 75 -1.45 5.98 -18.13
N ASN A 76 -0.78 7.08 -18.53
CA ASN A 76 -1.03 7.74 -19.81
C ASN A 76 -0.27 7.10 -20.97
N ASP A 77 0.96 6.65 -20.73
CA ASP A 77 1.84 6.19 -21.82
C ASP A 77 1.85 4.66 -21.91
N LEU A 78 1.86 3.96 -20.76
CA LEU A 78 1.88 2.49 -20.72
C LEU A 78 0.48 1.85 -20.64
N GLY A 79 -0.56 2.63 -20.35
CA GLY A 79 -1.93 2.15 -20.25
C GLY A 79 -2.19 1.22 -19.07
N PHE A 80 -1.45 1.39 -17.97
CA PHE A 80 -1.67 0.64 -16.73
C PHE A 80 -2.95 1.11 -16.03
N LEU A 81 -3.55 0.21 -15.25
CA LEU A 81 -4.84 0.42 -14.60
C LEU A 81 -4.74 1.07 -13.22
N GLY A 82 -3.52 1.23 -12.70
CA GLY A 82 -3.25 1.70 -11.35
C GLY A 82 -1.77 1.57 -11.01
N VAL A 83 -1.45 1.79 -9.72
CA VAL A 83 -0.07 1.77 -9.23
C VAL A 83 0.08 0.97 -7.95
N LEU A 84 1.25 0.38 -7.75
CA LEU A 84 1.63 -0.38 -6.56
C LEU A 84 2.29 0.56 -5.55
N ILE A 85 1.79 0.55 -4.32
CA ILE A 85 2.25 1.40 -3.23
C ILE A 85 2.83 0.50 -2.15
N ASN A 86 4.13 0.62 -1.89
CA ASN A 86 4.73 0.07 -0.69
C ASN A 86 4.32 0.95 0.51
N PRO A 87 3.54 0.44 1.48
CA PRO A 87 3.14 1.17 2.68
C PRO A 87 4.31 1.54 3.60
N ASP A 88 5.45 0.86 3.47
CA ASP A 88 6.70 1.18 4.17
C ASP A 88 7.88 1.29 3.18
N PRO A 89 8.12 2.48 2.61
CA PRO A 89 9.29 2.76 1.78
C PRO A 89 10.65 2.52 2.47
N SER A 90 10.66 2.27 3.79
CA SER A 90 11.87 1.99 4.55
C SER A 90 12.17 0.50 4.72
N ASP A 91 11.34 -0.37 4.13
CA ASP A 91 11.52 -1.82 4.10
C ASP A 91 11.81 -2.41 5.50
N GLY A 92 10.98 -2.04 6.49
CA GLY A 92 11.07 -2.52 7.87
C GLY A 92 12.06 -1.77 8.77
N ALA A 93 12.72 -0.70 8.28
CA ALA A 93 13.64 0.10 9.08
C ALA A 93 12.92 1.06 10.06
N GLY A 94 11.59 1.17 9.97
CA GLY A 94 10.78 2.03 10.86
C GLY A 94 11.04 3.52 10.66
N LYS A 95 11.46 3.92 9.44
CA LYS A 95 11.82 5.32 9.11
C LYS A 95 10.75 6.02 8.27
N SER A 96 9.77 5.29 7.78
CA SER A 96 8.64 5.85 7.04
C SER A 96 7.43 6.05 7.96
N PRO A 97 6.71 7.18 7.85
CA PRO A 97 5.45 7.37 8.57
C PRO A 97 4.39 6.38 8.11
N PRO A 98 3.46 5.98 9.00
CA PRO A 98 2.37 5.07 8.62
C PRO A 98 1.39 5.75 7.65
N MET A 99 0.67 4.97 6.83
CA MET A 99 -0.15 5.47 5.72
C MET A 99 -1.27 6.47 6.08
N GLY A 100 -1.65 6.62 7.34
CA GLY A 100 -2.59 7.63 7.81
C GLY A 100 -1.96 9.00 8.10
N ASP A 101 -0.64 9.11 8.08
CA ASP A 101 0.12 10.34 8.35
C ASP A 101 0.01 11.37 7.18
N PRO A 102 0.02 12.68 7.45
CA PRO A 102 0.01 13.72 6.42
C PRO A 102 1.12 13.61 5.36
N TYR A 103 2.24 12.93 5.66
CA TYR A 103 3.26 12.57 4.67
C TYR A 103 2.67 11.93 3.41
N TRP A 104 1.60 11.14 3.54
CA TRP A 104 0.95 10.43 2.43
C TRP A 104 -0.13 11.24 1.69
N TYR A 105 -0.52 12.42 2.21
CA TYR A 105 -1.62 13.21 1.65
C TYR A 105 -1.39 13.65 0.21
N PRO A 106 -0.17 14.09 -0.22
CA PRO A 106 0.06 14.42 -1.62
C PRO A 106 -0.24 13.25 -2.57
N LEU A 107 0.08 12.02 -2.15
CA LEU A 107 -0.23 10.83 -2.95
C LEU A 107 -1.73 10.59 -3.04
N TYR A 108 -2.47 10.67 -1.92
CA TYR A 108 -3.93 10.48 -1.95
C TYR A 108 -4.63 11.54 -2.78
N GLU A 109 -4.22 12.81 -2.65
CA GLU A 109 -4.70 13.91 -3.47
C GLU A 109 -4.50 13.61 -4.95
N PHE A 110 -3.26 13.29 -5.34
CA PHE A 110 -2.92 12.96 -6.72
C PHE A 110 -3.75 11.79 -7.27
N LEU A 111 -3.87 10.69 -6.51
CA LEU A 111 -4.65 9.53 -6.93
C LEU A 111 -6.15 9.84 -7.07
N CYS A 112 -6.71 10.67 -6.19
CA CYS A 112 -8.12 11.06 -6.26
C CYS A 112 -8.38 12.02 -7.43
N GLU A 113 -7.53 13.03 -7.62
CA GLU A 113 -7.65 14.00 -8.72
C GLU A 113 -7.60 13.32 -10.09
N HIS A 114 -6.77 12.28 -10.22
CA HIS A 114 -6.61 11.54 -11.47
C HIS A 114 -7.45 10.25 -11.56
N ASP A 115 -8.27 9.96 -10.56
CA ASP A 115 -9.12 8.76 -10.47
C ASP A 115 -8.36 7.42 -10.57
N ILE A 116 -7.12 7.39 -10.07
CA ILE A 116 -6.18 6.26 -10.19
C ILE A 116 -6.31 5.32 -8.99
N PRO A 117 -6.56 4.01 -9.21
CA PRO A 117 -6.47 3.00 -8.16
C PRO A 117 -5.04 2.82 -7.62
N GLY A 118 -4.91 2.86 -6.29
CA GLY A 118 -3.69 2.50 -5.57
C GLY A 118 -3.79 1.09 -4.99
N HIS A 119 -2.82 0.23 -5.31
CA HIS A 119 -2.71 -1.12 -4.77
C HIS A 119 -1.61 -1.17 -3.70
N ILE A 120 -2.02 -1.26 -2.44
CA ILE A 120 -1.13 -1.38 -1.29
C ILE A 120 -0.61 -2.82 -1.22
N HIS A 121 0.71 -2.97 -1.37
CA HIS A 121 1.43 -4.23 -1.25
C HIS A 121 2.83 -3.94 -0.68
N SER A 122 3.15 -4.57 0.44
CA SER A 122 4.48 -4.42 1.07
C SER A 122 5.60 -5.07 0.25
N CYS A 123 6.84 -4.65 0.49
CA CYS A 123 8.02 -5.07 -0.25
C CYS A 123 9.05 -5.76 0.67
N ALA A 124 10.34 -5.45 0.51
CA ALA A 124 11.38 -6.10 1.29
C ALA A 124 11.30 -5.71 2.77
N CYS A 125 11.97 -6.47 3.63
CA CYS A 125 12.04 -6.21 5.05
C CYS A 125 13.47 -6.43 5.58
N CYS A 126 13.94 -5.56 6.48
CA CYS A 126 15.23 -5.70 7.15
C CYS A 126 15.11 -6.16 8.63
N GLY A 127 13.89 -6.49 9.07
CA GLY A 127 13.58 -6.89 10.44
C GLY A 127 13.76 -8.39 10.72
N ARG A 128 13.17 -8.83 11.84
CA ARG A 128 13.11 -10.26 12.22
C ARG A 128 12.03 -11.04 11.49
N GLU A 129 11.11 -10.33 10.85
CA GLU A 129 10.01 -10.91 10.10
C GLU A 129 10.54 -11.63 8.85
N THR A 130 9.91 -12.75 8.52
CA THR A 130 9.96 -13.26 7.15
C THR A 130 9.20 -12.31 6.23
N TYR A 131 9.45 -12.38 4.92
CA TYR A 131 8.74 -11.53 3.96
C TYR A 131 7.21 -11.72 4.02
N ASN A 132 6.71 -12.94 4.26
CA ASN A 132 5.28 -13.20 4.38
C ASN A 132 4.68 -12.54 5.63
N GLU A 133 5.38 -12.62 6.76
CA GLU A 133 4.93 -11.98 7.99
C GLU A 133 4.92 -10.46 7.82
N HIS A 134 5.97 -9.91 7.22
CA HIS A 134 6.07 -8.47 6.96
C HIS A 134 4.94 -7.95 6.07
N PHE A 135 4.56 -8.70 5.02
CA PHE A 135 3.41 -8.32 4.19
C PHE A 135 2.12 -8.16 5.01
N ILE A 136 1.82 -9.17 5.84
CA ILE A 136 0.63 -9.17 6.68
C ILE A 136 0.69 -8.03 7.71
N THR A 137 1.86 -7.78 8.30
CA THR A 137 2.06 -6.68 9.26
C THR A 137 1.79 -5.34 8.60
N GLU A 138 2.46 -5.02 7.49
CA GLU A 138 2.38 -3.71 6.86
C GLU A 138 1.00 -3.41 6.27
N GLU A 139 0.32 -4.40 5.70
CA GLU A 139 -1.05 -4.21 5.20
C GLU A 139 -2.05 -3.97 6.35
N SER A 140 -1.82 -4.63 7.48
CA SER A 140 -2.62 -4.38 8.69
C SER A 140 -2.35 -2.98 9.25
N LEU A 141 -1.10 -2.53 9.26
CA LEU A 141 -0.70 -1.20 9.71
C LEU A 141 -1.26 -0.12 8.79
N ALA A 142 -1.20 -0.31 7.47
CA ALA A 142 -1.76 0.60 6.49
C ALA A 142 -3.26 0.81 6.72
N ILE A 143 -4.04 -0.27 6.78
CA ILE A 143 -5.49 -0.19 7.04
C ILE A 143 -5.75 0.45 8.40
N SER A 144 -5.12 -0.04 9.47
CA SER A 144 -5.34 0.46 10.82
C SER A 144 -5.03 1.95 10.95
N SER A 145 -3.92 2.40 10.35
CA SER A 145 -3.47 3.79 10.34
C SER A 145 -4.43 4.70 9.57
N ILE A 146 -4.75 4.37 8.32
CA ILE A 146 -5.71 5.13 7.48
C ILE A 146 -7.06 5.23 8.19
N SER A 147 -7.49 4.13 8.82
CA SER A 147 -8.81 4.06 9.42
C SER A 147 -8.97 4.87 10.72
N ARG A 148 -7.86 5.30 11.33
CA ARG A 148 -7.80 6.18 12.51
C ARG A 148 -7.43 7.62 12.14
N SER A 149 -7.16 7.91 10.87
CA SER A 149 -6.76 9.24 10.41
C SER A 149 -7.90 9.97 9.71
N ASP A 150 -7.60 11.18 9.23
CA ASP A 150 -8.53 12.00 8.46
C ASP A 150 -8.46 11.73 6.95
N VAL A 151 -7.76 10.68 6.50
CA VAL A 151 -7.59 10.36 5.07
C VAL A 151 -8.93 10.32 4.34
N PHE A 152 -9.90 9.54 4.82
CA PHE A 152 -11.22 9.47 4.19
C PHE A 152 -12.10 10.72 4.40
N LYS A 153 -11.75 11.60 5.35
CA LYS A 153 -12.45 12.90 5.53
C LYS A 153 -11.95 13.94 4.52
N ARG A 154 -10.65 13.90 4.20
CA ARG A 154 -9.99 14.81 3.25
C ARG A 154 -10.13 14.35 1.81
N PHE A 155 -10.00 13.05 1.61
CA PHE A 155 -10.07 12.37 0.32
C PHE A 155 -11.26 11.42 0.38
N PRO A 156 -12.45 11.83 -0.10
CA PRO A 156 -13.68 11.08 0.16
C PRO A 156 -13.81 9.81 -0.68
N GLN A 157 -13.07 9.66 -1.79
CA GLN A 157 -13.19 8.51 -2.70
C GLN A 157 -11.85 7.91 -3.18
N PRO A 158 -10.83 7.71 -2.32
CA PRO A 158 -9.62 7.02 -2.74
C PRO A 158 -9.95 5.55 -3.05
N LYS A 159 -9.50 5.08 -4.21
CA LYS A 159 -9.63 3.68 -4.64
C LYS A 159 -8.41 2.90 -4.16
N LEU A 160 -8.48 2.35 -2.95
CA LEU A 160 -7.39 1.58 -2.36
C LEU A 160 -7.71 0.08 -2.37
N LEU A 161 -6.87 -0.70 -3.04
CA LEU A 161 -6.83 -2.16 -2.97
C LEU A 161 -5.72 -2.57 -2.00
N VAL A 162 -5.96 -3.54 -1.12
CA VAL A 162 -4.93 -4.04 -0.19
C VAL A 162 -4.71 -5.53 -0.42
N SER A 163 -3.45 -5.93 -0.56
CA SER A 163 -3.05 -7.31 -0.75
C SER A 163 -3.39 -8.22 0.44
N HIS A 164 -3.31 -9.53 0.22
CA HIS A 164 -3.51 -10.61 1.20
C HIS A 164 -4.77 -10.45 2.08
N SER A 165 -5.88 -9.98 1.49
CA SER A 165 -7.15 -9.73 2.18
C SER A 165 -7.08 -8.68 3.30
N GLY A 166 -6.14 -7.73 3.21
CA GLY A 166 -5.95 -6.69 4.24
C GLY A 166 -5.18 -7.19 5.45
N GLY A 167 -4.24 -8.11 5.25
CA GLY A 167 -3.43 -8.70 6.29
C GLY A 167 -4.25 -9.39 7.38
N SER A 168 -4.00 -9.03 8.63
CA SER A 168 -4.66 -9.61 9.80
C SER A 168 -5.98 -8.91 10.19
N ILE A 169 -6.37 -7.84 9.49
CA ILE A 169 -7.54 -7.04 9.84
C ILE A 169 -8.83 -7.88 9.92
N PRO A 170 -9.18 -8.71 8.92
CA PRO A 170 -10.43 -9.48 8.97
C PRO A 170 -10.46 -10.49 10.12
N TYR A 171 -9.32 -11.11 10.43
CA TYR A 171 -9.19 -12.15 11.47
C TYR A 171 -9.15 -11.59 12.89
N GLN A 172 -8.74 -10.34 13.05
CA GLN A 172 -8.57 -9.68 14.35
C GLN A 172 -9.47 -8.45 14.52
N VAL A 173 -10.58 -8.38 13.78
CA VAL A 173 -11.49 -7.21 13.75
C VAL A 173 -11.94 -6.73 15.14
N GLY A 174 -12.14 -7.66 16.08
CA GLY A 174 -12.47 -7.32 17.48
C GLY A 174 -11.40 -6.47 18.16
N ARG A 175 -10.12 -6.81 17.97
CA ARG A 175 -8.96 -6.07 18.51
C ARG A 175 -8.85 -4.67 17.90
N TRP A 176 -9.06 -4.56 16.58
CA TRP A 176 -8.98 -3.27 15.91
C TRP A 176 -10.13 -2.33 16.31
N ARG A 177 -11.33 -2.89 16.52
CA ARG A 177 -12.50 -2.13 17.00
C ARG A 177 -12.36 -1.68 18.45
N SER A 178 -11.79 -2.50 19.34
CA SER A 178 -11.59 -2.09 20.74
C SER A 178 -10.67 -0.87 20.86
N ASN A 179 -9.63 -0.81 20.03
CA ASN A 179 -8.70 0.33 20.02
C ASN A 179 -9.35 1.64 19.52
N ARG A 180 -10.44 1.58 18.74
CA ARG A 180 -11.18 2.80 18.37
C ARG A 180 -11.99 3.39 19.52
N GLN A 181 -12.47 2.55 20.44
CA GLN A 181 -13.24 3.02 21.58
C GLN A 181 -12.38 3.77 22.60
N SER A 182 -11.06 3.53 22.64
CA SER A 182 -10.17 4.24 23.57
C SER A 182 -9.90 5.71 23.20
N GLU A 183 -10.06 6.11 21.94
CA GLU A 183 -9.88 7.52 21.53
C GLU A 183 -11.11 8.40 21.87
N SER A 184 -12.28 7.79 22.12
CA SER A 184 -13.52 8.49 22.49
C SER A 184 -13.89 8.41 23.97
N VAL A 185 -13.08 7.75 24.80
CA VAL A 185 -13.32 7.65 26.24
C VAL A 185 -12.27 8.48 26.97
N THR A 186 -12.60 9.73 27.26
CA THR A 186 -12.04 10.38 28.46
C THR A 186 -12.49 9.50 29.62
N ILE A 187 -11.59 8.73 30.23
CA ILE A 187 -11.91 7.99 31.45
C ILE A 187 -12.05 9.02 32.58
N THR A 188 -13.20 9.67 32.66
CA THR A 188 -13.66 10.31 33.88
C THR A 188 -14.33 9.21 34.71
N GLU A 189 -13.56 8.69 35.66
CA GLU A 189 -13.92 7.76 36.73
C GLU A 189 -14.20 6.30 36.34
N TRP A 190 -13.20 5.45 36.59
CA TRP A 190 -13.37 4.02 36.77
C TRP A 190 -13.98 3.74 38.15
N SER A 191 -15.15 3.09 38.22
CA SER A 191 -15.80 2.63 39.46
C SER A 191 -15.87 1.11 39.51
N PRO A 192 -15.31 0.43 40.53
CA PRO A 192 -15.20 -1.03 40.59
C PRO A 192 -16.50 -1.77 40.97
N ARG A 193 -17.66 -1.12 41.02
CA ARG A 193 -18.90 -1.77 41.45
C ARG A 193 -19.66 -2.33 40.26
N ASN A 194 -19.27 -3.51 39.80
CA ASN A 194 -20.19 -4.50 39.20
C ASN A 194 -19.49 -5.86 39.05
N ARG A 195 -19.20 -6.49 40.18
CA ARG A 195 -19.14 -7.96 40.29
C ARG A 195 -20.11 -8.39 41.39
N ALA A 196 -21.35 -8.66 41.01
CA ALA A 196 -22.24 -9.58 41.71
C ALA A 196 -23.48 -9.84 40.82
N LYS A 197 -23.90 -11.11 40.76
CA LYS A 197 -24.98 -11.75 39.98
C LYS A 197 -24.49 -12.28 38.62
N ALA A 198 -24.33 -13.58 38.39
CA ALA A 198 -24.66 -14.79 39.14
C ALA A 198 -23.58 -15.85 38.89
#